data_AF-A0AAD7SCG8-F1
#
_entry.id   AF-A0AAD7SCG8-F1
#
_cell.length_a   1.000
_cell.length_b   1.000
_cell.length_c   1.000
_cell.angle_alpha   90.00
_cell.angle_beta   90.00
_cell.angle_gamma   90.00
#
_symmetry.space_group_name_H-M   'P 1'
#
loop_
_entity.id
_entity.type
_entity.pdbx_description
1 polymer ?
#
loop_
_entity_poly.entity_id
_entity_poly.type
_entity_poly.pdbx_seq_one_letter_code
_entity_poly.pdbx_strand_id
1 'polypeptide(L)'
;MTQLNELLEDDEKLNNIVQELEETQSVQQAKETTLAGNRSLAEQNLLLQPRLDCQKNELTQRYRLLQELFEAYQLRKSTLDNNSGSGSLDTLLALLQTEGAKIEEETENMADSFLEGGQPLDSFIDDYQSKRKLAHLRRVKIDKLRDMAEPPAASQPAGYPYPHCPYPSRSGSHILSYPTPYIPQYAPTLPERPLTSAPRPASSCSDWLPCPWAPPTKPLSKTLHPNTAPYPARCEHSMASSY
;
A
#
# COMPACT_ATOMS: atom_id res chain seq x y z
N MET A 1 61.59 43.20 41.55
CA MET A 1 61.48 41.73 41.50
C MET A 1 60.33 41.18 42.35
N THR A 2 59.90 41.84 43.43
CA THR A 2 58.83 41.34 44.32
C THR A 2 57.43 41.36 43.70
N GLN A 3 57.05 42.44 43.01
CA GLN A 3 55.71 42.59 42.39
C GLN A 3 55.43 41.58 41.27
N LEU A 4 56.46 41.20 40.49
CA LEU A 4 56.32 40.22 39.42
C LEU A 4 56.21 38.79 39.97
N ASN A 5 56.93 38.49 41.05
CA ASN A 5 56.83 37.20 41.75
C ASN A 5 55.47 37.04 42.42
N GLU A 6 54.92 38.11 43.00
CA GLU A 6 53.58 38.11 43.59
C GLU A 6 52.49 37.84 42.53
N LEU A 7 52.62 38.38 41.32
CA LEU A 7 51.69 38.10 40.23
C LEU A 7 51.83 36.66 39.70
N LEU A 8 53.03 36.09 39.77
CA LEU A 8 53.30 34.71 39.34
C LEU A 8 52.83 33.67 40.36
N GLU A 9 52.77 34.03 41.64
CA GLU A 9 52.29 33.15 42.73
C GLU A 9 50.79 33.32 43.04
N ASP A 10 50.11 34.25 42.36
CA ASP A 10 48.68 34.55 42.53
C ASP A 10 47.89 34.14 41.27
N ASP A 11 47.51 32.86 41.22
CA ASP A 11 46.75 32.25 40.13
C ASP A 11 45.40 32.96 39.87
N GLU A 12 44.81 33.60 40.89
CA GLU A 12 43.55 34.35 40.74
C GLU A 12 43.78 35.62 39.92
N LYS A 13 44.87 36.35 40.18
CA LYS A 13 45.23 37.54 39.37
C LYS A 13 45.56 37.14 37.93
N LEU A 14 46.28 36.03 37.74
CA LEU A 14 46.59 35.52 36.40
C LEU A 14 45.31 35.12 35.63
N ASN A 15 44.38 34.43 36.27
CA ASN A 15 43.09 34.05 35.68
C ASN A 15 42.23 35.27 35.34
N ASN A 16 42.22 36.31 36.18
CA ASN A 16 41.51 37.55 35.89
C ASN A 16 42.06 38.23 34.63
N ILE A 17 43.38 38.32 34.49
CA ILE A 17 44.01 38.86 33.26
C ILE A 17 43.60 38.01 32.04
N VAL A 18 43.58 36.68 32.17
CA VAL A 18 43.16 35.78 31.07
C VAL A 18 41.68 35.91 30.73
N GLN A 19 40.80 36.14 31.71
CA GLN A 19 39.38 36.41 31.47
C GLN A 19 39.14 37.80 30.85
N GLU A 20 40.01 38.77 31.14
CA GLU A 20 39.98 40.10 30.56
C GLU A 20 40.56 40.16 29.14
N LEU A 21 41.32 39.15 28.71
CA LEU A 21 41.80 39.05 27.33
C LEU A 21 40.62 39.05 26.34
N GLU A 22 40.73 39.90 25.32
CA GLU A 22 39.73 40.06 24.27
C GLU A 22 39.38 38.73 23.58
N GLU A 23 40.38 37.86 23.38
CA GLU A 23 40.21 36.53 22.79
C GLU A 23 39.29 35.64 23.66
N THR A 24 39.48 35.64 24.98
CA THR A 24 38.66 34.87 25.93
C THR A 24 37.23 35.41 25.99
N GLN A 25 37.06 36.73 26.05
CA GLN A 25 35.73 37.36 26.03
C GLN A 25 34.98 37.09 24.73
N SER A 26 35.67 37.17 23.59
CA SER A 26 35.11 36.85 22.28
C SER A 26 34.60 35.41 22.21
N VAL A 27 35.39 34.45 22.68
CA VAL A 27 34.98 33.03 22.75
C VAL A 27 33.81 32.84 23.71
N GLN A 28 33.80 33.51 24.86
CA GLN A 28 32.71 33.43 25.83
C GLN A 28 31.40 34.02 25.25
N GLN A 29 31.48 35.15 24.56
CA GLN A 29 30.33 35.75 23.88
C GLN A 29 29.81 34.88 22.72
N ALA A 30 30.71 34.27 21.94
CA ALA A 30 30.35 33.33 20.89
C ALA A 30 29.66 32.07 21.46
N LYS A 31 30.15 31.55 22.59
CA LYS A 31 29.53 30.45 23.34
C LYS A 31 28.12 30.84 23.81
N GLU A 32 27.95 32.00 24.42
CA GLU A 32 26.64 32.47 24.89
C GLU A 32 25.65 32.64 23.75
N THR A 33 26.08 33.24 22.64
CA THR A 33 25.28 33.39 21.42
C THR A 33 24.85 32.02 20.88
N THR A 34 25.77 31.06 20.84
CA THR A 34 25.48 29.69 20.39
C THR A 34 24.53 28.97 21.33
N LEU A 35 24.71 29.09 22.65
CA LEU A 35 23.83 28.49 23.64
C LEU A 35 22.43 29.09 23.60
N ALA A 36 22.31 30.40 23.43
CA ALA A 36 21.03 31.07 23.26
C ALA A 36 20.32 30.61 21.97
N GLY A 37 21.07 30.49 20.86
CA GLY A 37 20.55 29.94 19.61
C GLY A 37 20.08 28.49 19.74
N ASN A 38 20.87 27.64 20.40
CA ASN A 38 20.51 26.24 20.64
C ASN A 38 19.25 26.12 21.52
N ARG A 39 19.14 26.93 22.60
CA ARG A 39 17.92 26.98 23.44
C ARG A 39 16.70 27.38 22.62
N SER A 40 16.78 28.45 21.83
CA SER A 40 15.68 28.90 20.99
C SER A 40 15.23 27.82 20.00
N LEU A 41 16.17 27.12 19.35
CA LEU A 41 15.86 26.01 18.46
C LEU A 41 15.24 24.81 19.20
N ALA A 42 15.75 24.48 20.39
CA ALA A 42 15.20 23.41 21.21
C ALA A 42 13.75 23.72 21.63
N GLU A 43 13.48 24.96 22.06
CA GLU A 43 12.13 25.42 22.40
C GLU A 43 11.20 25.37 21.19
N GLN A 44 11.64 25.84 20.02
CA GLN A 44 10.86 25.73 18.79
C GLN A 44 10.56 24.28 18.40
N ASN A 45 11.56 23.38 18.52
CA ASN A 45 11.37 21.97 18.25
C ASN A 45 10.34 21.33 19.20
N LEU A 46 10.39 21.68 20.50
CA LEU A 46 9.42 21.23 21.49
C LEU A 46 8.00 21.72 21.16
N LEU A 47 7.86 22.95 20.66
CA LEU A 47 6.56 23.49 20.23
C LEU A 47 5.98 22.77 18.99
N LEU A 48 6.83 22.23 18.12
CA LEU A 48 6.40 21.49 16.94
C LEU A 48 5.98 20.05 17.26
N GLN A 49 6.54 19.46 18.30
CA GLN A 49 6.28 18.08 18.73
C GLN A 49 4.78 17.74 18.87
N PRO A 50 3.92 18.50 19.59
CA PRO A 50 2.50 18.16 19.72
C PRO A 50 1.76 18.15 18.38
N ARG A 51 2.13 19.04 17.45
CA ARG A 51 1.53 19.08 16.11
C ARG A 51 1.92 17.83 15.31
N LEU A 52 3.20 17.45 15.35
CA LEU A 52 3.69 16.24 14.67
C LEU A 52 3.05 14.99 15.25
N ASP A 53 2.92 14.90 16.58
CA ASP A 53 2.28 13.78 17.25
C ASP A 53 0.79 13.68 16.88
N CYS A 54 0.08 14.81 16.83
CA CYS A 54 -1.30 14.84 16.38
C CYS A 54 -1.45 14.33 14.93
N GLN A 55 -0.64 14.85 14.01
CA GLN A 55 -0.67 14.45 12.60
C GLN A 55 -0.30 12.97 12.42
N LYS A 56 0.69 12.48 13.17
CA LYS A 56 1.09 11.07 13.18
C LYS A 56 -0.04 10.17 13.70
N ASN A 57 -0.72 10.58 14.75
CA ASN A 57 -1.86 9.83 15.31
C ASN A 57 -3.03 9.79 14.33
N GLU A 58 -3.37 10.92 13.72
CA GLU A 58 -4.42 11.01 12.70
C GLU A 58 -4.11 10.11 11.49
N LEU A 59 -2.87 10.16 10.99
CA LEU A 59 -2.41 9.30 9.91
C LEU A 59 -2.51 7.82 10.29
N THR A 60 -2.05 7.46 11.48
CA THR A 60 -2.11 6.07 11.99
C THR A 60 -3.56 5.59 12.10
N GLN A 61 -4.48 6.46 12.56
CA GLN A 61 -5.90 6.15 12.64
C GLN A 61 -6.50 5.91 11.25
N ARG A 62 -6.20 6.77 10.27
CA ARG A 62 -6.66 6.56 8.89
C ARG A 62 -6.13 5.26 8.27
N TYR A 63 -4.88 4.91 8.53
CA TYR A 63 -4.33 3.63 8.07
C TYR A 63 -5.04 2.42 8.70
N ARG A 64 -5.37 2.48 10.01
CA ARG A 64 -6.14 1.41 10.67
C ARG A 64 -7.53 1.26 10.07
N LEU A 65 -8.25 2.37 9.87
CA LEU A 65 -9.57 2.35 9.23
C LEU A 65 -9.52 1.78 7.80
N LEU A 66 -8.49 2.16 7.04
CA LEU A 66 -8.27 1.61 5.70
C LEU A 66 -8.03 0.10 5.76
N GLN A 67 -7.23 -0.36 6.70
CA GLN A 67 -6.96 -1.78 6.89
C GLN A 67 -8.24 -2.55 7.23
N GLU A 68 -9.04 -2.07 8.17
CA GLU A 68 -10.33 -2.67 8.54
C GLU A 68 -11.29 -2.74 7.34
N LEU A 69 -11.39 -1.65 6.56
CA LEU A 69 -12.20 -1.61 5.34
C LEU A 69 -11.70 -2.59 4.29
N PHE A 70 -10.38 -2.71 4.13
CA PHE A 70 -9.76 -3.64 3.20
C PHE A 70 -10.03 -5.08 3.60
N GLU A 71 -9.88 -5.43 4.87
CA GLU A 71 -10.19 -6.75 5.40
C GLU A 71 -11.68 -7.10 5.20
N ALA A 72 -12.59 -6.16 5.50
CA ALA A 72 -14.02 -6.33 5.27
C ALA A 72 -14.35 -6.52 3.78
N TYR A 73 -13.70 -5.76 2.90
CA TYR A 73 -13.84 -5.91 1.45
C TYR A 73 -13.35 -7.29 0.99
N GLN A 74 -12.18 -7.73 1.44
CA GLN A 74 -11.61 -9.02 1.07
C GLN A 74 -12.49 -10.19 1.54
N LEU A 75 -13.05 -10.10 2.76
CA LEU A 75 -14.00 -11.09 3.26
C LEU A 75 -15.27 -11.14 2.40
N ARG A 76 -15.83 -9.97 2.05
CA ARG A 76 -17.01 -9.89 1.20
C ARG A 76 -16.74 -10.42 -0.21
N LYS A 77 -15.57 -10.10 -0.77
CA LYS A 77 -15.12 -10.60 -2.06
C LYS A 77 -14.99 -12.13 -2.03
N SER A 78 -14.29 -12.69 -1.05
CA SER A 78 -14.15 -14.15 -0.91
C SER A 78 -15.52 -14.83 -0.75
N THR A 79 -16.44 -14.24 0.01
CA THR A 79 -17.81 -14.75 0.14
C THR A 79 -18.54 -14.74 -1.21
N LEU A 80 -18.40 -13.66 -1.99
CA LEU A 80 -19.01 -13.55 -3.32
C LEU A 80 -18.38 -14.55 -4.29
N ASP A 81 -17.05 -14.71 -4.28
CA ASP A 81 -16.32 -15.64 -5.13
C ASP A 81 -16.70 -17.10 -4.79
N ASN A 82 -16.86 -17.43 -3.50
CA ASN A 82 -17.32 -18.75 -3.06
C ASN A 82 -18.78 -19.00 -3.45
N ASN A 83 -19.66 -17.99 -3.30
CA ASN A 83 -21.06 -18.09 -3.70
C ASN A 83 -21.23 -18.12 -5.23
N SER A 84 -20.31 -17.49 -5.99
CA SER A 84 -20.27 -17.55 -7.45
C SER A 84 -19.56 -18.82 -7.95
N GLY A 85 -18.75 -19.45 -7.10
CA GLY A 85 -18.04 -20.70 -7.35
C GLY A 85 -18.94 -21.92 -7.41
N SER A 86 -20.21 -21.82 -6.99
CA SER A 86 -21.21 -22.90 -7.16
C SER A 86 -21.75 -23.02 -8.59
N GLY A 87 -21.16 -22.33 -9.56
CA GLY A 87 -21.38 -22.61 -10.96
C GLY A 87 -20.93 -21.46 -11.83
N SER A 88 -19.64 -21.43 -12.19
CA SER A 88 -19.29 -20.72 -13.42
C SER A 88 -20.18 -21.28 -14.52
N LEU A 89 -20.68 -20.40 -15.39
CA LEU A 89 -21.61 -20.76 -16.46
C LEU A 89 -21.06 -21.94 -17.30
N ASP A 90 -19.75 -21.95 -17.51
CA ASP A 90 -19.00 -23.02 -18.17
C ASP A 90 -19.04 -24.36 -17.41
N THR A 91 -18.90 -24.35 -16.08
CA THR A 91 -19.01 -25.57 -15.26
C THR A 91 -20.42 -26.13 -15.34
N LEU A 92 -21.45 -25.27 -15.28
CA LEU A 92 -22.84 -25.70 -15.41
C LEU A 92 -23.12 -26.27 -16.80
N LEU A 93 -22.58 -25.64 -17.85
CA LEU A 93 -22.69 -26.12 -19.22
C LEU A 93 -22.04 -27.50 -19.39
N ALA A 94 -20.82 -27.70 -18.89
CA ALA A 94 -20.12 -28.98 -18.94
C ALA A 94 -20.88 -30.11 -18.21
N LEU A 95 -21.40 -29.81 -17.00
CA LEU A 95 -22.23 -30.76 -16.25
C LEU A 95 -23.51 -31.11 -17.01
N LEU A 96 -24.19 -30.11 -17.57
CA LEU A 96 -25.41 -30.32 -18.34
C LEU A 96 -25.15 -31.11 -19.63
N GLN A 97 -24.00 -30.90 -20.29
CA GLN A 97 -23.56 -31.68 -21.45
C GLN A 97 -23.30 -33.14 -21.08
N THR A 98 -22.64 -33.39 -19.94
CA THR A 98 -22.39 -34.75 -19.44
C THR A 98 -23.71 -35.47 -19.15
N GLU A 99 -24.62 -34.80 -18.45
CA GLU A 99 -25.96 -35.30 -18.19
C GLU A 99 -26.81 -35.45 -19.47
N GLY A 100 -26.60 -34.60 -20.47
CA GLY A 100 -27.19 -34.70 -21.81
C GLY A 100 -26.72 -35.94 -22.55
N ALA A 101 -25.41 -36.21 -22.57
CA ALA A 101 -24.85 -37.41 -23.18
C ALA A 101 -25.33 -38.68 -22.47
N LYS A 102 -25.37 -38.68 -21.14
CA LYS A 102 -25.86 -39.81 -20.33
C LYS A 102 -27.30 -40.21 -20.65
N ILE A 103 -28.20 -39.24 -20.81
CA ILE A 103 -29.60 -39.55 -21.16
C ILE A 103 -29.74 -40.01 -22.61
N GLU A 104 -28.86 -39.55 -23.52
CA GLU A 104 -28.84 -40.03 -24.90
C GLU A 104 -28.42 -41.51 -24.97
N GLU A 105 -27.32 -41.85 -24.29
CA GLU A 105 -26.85 -43.22 -24.13
C GLU A 105 -27.93 -44.11 -23.45
N GLU A 106 -28.58 -43.62 -22.40
CA GLU A 106 -29.68 -44.36 -21.75
C GLU A 106 -30.83 -44.64 -22.73
N THR A 107 -31.21 -43.68 -23.57
CA THR A 107 -32.26 -43.91 -24.57
C THR A 107 -31.83 -44.88 -25.68
N GLU A 108 -30.55 -44.91 -26.03
CA GLU A 108 -29.99 -45.86 -26.99
C GLU A 108 -29.99 -47.29 -26.42
N ASN A 109 -29.48 -47.46 -25.19
CA ASN A 109 -29.51 -48.73 -24.48
C ASN A 109 -30.93 -49.28 -24.29
N MET A 110 -31.92 -48.41 -24.05
CA MET A 110 -33.32 -48.81 -23.98
C MET A 110 -33.87 -49.28 -25.32
N ALA A 111 -33.49 -48.62 -26.42
CA ALA A 111 -33.90 -49.04 -27.76
C ALA A 111 -33.32 -50.42 -28.10
N ASP A 112 -32.03 -50.63 -27.82
CA ASP A 112 -31.36 -51.92 -28.04
C ASP A 112 -32.00 -53.03 -27.18
N SER A 113 -32.19 -52.77 -25.89
CA SER A 113 -32.84 -53.72 -24.97
C SER A 113 -34.25 -54.10 -25.42
N PHE A 114 -35.01 -53.15 -26.00
CA PHE A 114 -36.34 -53.43 -26.55
C PHE A 114 -36.27 -54.32 -27.79
N LEU A 115 -35.31 -54.07 -28.70
CA LEU A 115 -35.08 -54.91 -29.88
C LEU A 115 -34.67 -56.34 -29.53
N GLU A 116 -33.99 -56.51 -28.38
CA GLU A 116 -33.64 -57.82 -27.81
C GLU A 116 -34.81 -58.49 -27.05
N GLY A 117 -35.95 -57.81 -26.91
CA GLY A 117 -37.12 -58.33 -26.20
C GLY A 117 -37.07 -58.17 -24.68
N GLY A 118 -36.23 -57.28 -24.15
CA GLY A 118 -36.03 -57.04 -22.72
C GLY A 118 -37.19 -56.35 -22.00
N GLN A 119 -38.13 -55.73 -22.72
CA GLN A 119 -39.29 -55.02 -22.13
C GLN A 119 -40.53 -55.09 -23.06
N PRO A 120 -41.77 -55.21 -22.52
CA PRO A 120 -42.99 -55.12 -23.32
C PRO A 120 -43.19 -53.73 -23.95
N LEU A 121 -43.89 -53.70 -25.10
CA LEU A 121 -44.10 -52.50 -25.92
C LEU A 121 -44.70 -51.33 -25.14
N ASP A 122 -45.77 -51.56 -24.37
CA ASP A 122 -46.48 -50.48 -23.67
C ASP A 122 -45.58 -49.78 -22.64
N SER A 123 -44.80 -50.56 -21.87
CA SER A 123 -43.83 -50.02 -20.92
C SER A 123 -42.70 -49.27 -21.64
N PHE A 124 -42.22 -49.79 -22.77
CA PHE A 124 -41.16 -49.14 -23.55
C PHE A 124 -41.62 -47.77 -24.06
N ILE A 125 -42.85 -47.67 -24.59
CA ILE A 125 -43.39 -46.42 -25.12
C ILE A 125 -43.39 -45.34 -24.05
N ASP A 126 -43.89 -45.63 -22.85
CA ASP A 126 -44.00 -44.65 -21.76
C ASP A 126 -42.60 -44.17 -21.30
N ASP A 127 -41.70 -45.10 -21.01
CA ASP A 127 -40.36 -44.77 -20.50
C ASP A 127 -39.50 -44.07 -21.55
N TYR A 128 -39.50 -44.59 -22.79
CA TYR A 128 -38.70 -44.07 -23.88
C TYR A 128 -39.15 -42.66 -24.28
N GLN A 129 -40.46 -42.42 -24.43
CA GLN A 129 -40.95 -41.08 -24.77
C GLN A 129 -40.60 -40.07 -23.68
N SER A 130 -40.73 -40.45 -22.41
CA SER A 130 -40.38 -39.59 -21.27
C SER A 130 -38.89 -39.21 -21.30
N LYS A 131 -37.99 -40.19 -21.44
CA LYS A 131 -36.54 -39.95 -21.48
C LYS A 131 -36.09 -39.24 -22.75
N ARG A 132 -36.69 -39.55 -23.91
CA ARG A 132 -36.37 -38.87 -25.17
C ARG A 132 -36.80 -37.42 -25.15
N LYS A 133 -37.97 -37.11 -24.56
CA LYS A 133 -38.38 -35.72 -24.28
C LYS A 133 -37.37 -35.01 -23.38
N LEU A 134 -36.90 -35.66 -22.32
CA LEU A 134 -35.87 -35.09 -21.43
C LEU A 134 -34.55 -34.83 -22.18
N ALA A 135 -34.10 -35.75 -23.04
CA ALA A 135 -32.90 -35.58 -23.87
C ALA A 135 -33.02 -34.35 -24.80
N HIS A 136 -34.14 -34.21 -25.51
CA HIS A 136 -34.39 -33.03 -26.36
C HIS A 136 -34.44 -31.73 -25.56
N LEU A 137 -35.08 -31.73 -24.39
CA LEU A 137 -35.10 -30.57 -23.49
C LEU A 137 -33.69 -30.20 -23.03
N ARG A 138 -32.85 -31.17 -22.67
CA ARG A 138 -31.45 -30.92 -22.27
C ARG A 138 -30.64 -30.37 -23.45
N ARG A 139 -30.78 -30.90 -24.67
CA ARG A 139 -30.12 -30.36 -25.88
C ARG A 139 -30.45 -28.88 -26.13
N VAL A 140 -31.73 -28.51 -26.07
CA VAL A 140 -32.13 -27.10 -26.21
C VAL A 140 -31.57 -26.22 -25.09
N LYS A 141 -31.57 -26.71 -23.84
CA LYS A 141 -30.98 -25.97 -22.71
C LYS A 141 -29.47 -25.80 -22.85
N ILE A 142 -28.75 -26.81 -23.35
CA ILE A 142 -27.32 -26.73 -23.65
C ILE A 142 -27.05 -25.65 -24.70
N ASP A 143 -27.80 -25.64 -25.82
CA ASP A 143 -27.64 -24.63 -26.85
C ASP A 143 -27.88 -23.22 -26.30
N LYS A 144 -28.95 -23.03 -25.52
CA LYS A 144 -29.25 -21.73 -24.91
C LYS A 144 -28.21 -21.29 -23.90
N LEU A 145 -27.69 -22.21 -23.10
CA LEU A 145 -26.66 -21.90 -22.10
C LEU A 145 -25.31 -21.60 -22.77
N ARG A 146 -24.98 -22.27 -23.89
CA ARG A 146 -23.84 -21.93 -24.74
C ARG A 146 -23.96 -20.52 -25.33
N ASP A 147 -25.13 -20.17 -25.87
CA ASP A 147 -25.41 -18.83 -26.40
C ASP A 147 -25.20 -17.73 -25.34
N MET A 148 -25.43 -18.04 -24.06
CA MET A 148 -25.23 -17.12 -22.93
C MET A 148 -23.78 -17.10 -22.42
N ALA A 149 -23.03 -18.19 -22.59
CA ALA A 149 -21.64 -18.33 -22.16
C ALA A 149 -20.66 -17.74 -23.16
N GLU A 150 -20.98 -17.78 -24.44
CA GLU A 150 -20.22 -17.09 -25.46
C GLU A 150 -20.53 -15.57 -25.38
N PRO A 151 -19.53 -14.71 -25.22
CA PRO A 151 -19.76 -13.28 -25.34
C PRO A 151 -20.33 -13.01 -26.73
N PRO A 152 -21.30 -12.08 -26.89
CA PRO A 152 -21.81 -11.74 -28.20
C PRO A 152 -20.61 -11.39 -29.07
N ALA A 153 -20.41 -12.15 -30.15
CA ALA A 153 -19.36 -11.88 -31.12
C ALA A 153 -19.40 -10.39 -31.40
N ALA A 154 -18.33 -9.68 -31.03
CA ALA A 154 -18.23 -8.25 -31.20
C ALA A 154 -18.61 -7.95 -32.64
N SER A 155 -19.84 -7.47 -32.83
CA SER A 155 -20.30 -6.94 -34.09
C SER A 155 -19.46 -5.68 -34.22
N GLN A 156 -18.30 -5.82 -34.85
CA GLN A 156 -17.44 -4.69 -35.15
C GLN A 156 -18.33 -3.67 -35.87
N PRO A 157 -18.56 -2.47 -35.32
CA PRO A 157 -19.18 -1.43 -36.12
C PRO A 157 -18.22 -1.16 -37.28
N ALA A 158 -18.76 -1.30 -38.50
CA ALA A 158 -18.07 -1.00 -39.74
C ALA A 158 -17.32 0.34 -39.63
N GLY A 159 -16.07 0.31 -40.09
CA GLY A 159 -15.08 1.36 -39.86
C GLY A 159 -15.53 2.76 -40.28
N TYR A 160 -15.29 3.72 -39.41
CA TYR A 160 -15.12 5.12 -39.78
C TYR A 160 -13.63 5.38 -40.04
N PRO A 161 -13.25 5.99 -41.18
CA PRO A 161 -11.86 6.23 -41.52
C PRO A 161 -11.33 7.45 -40.75
N TYR A 162 -10.53 7.23 -39.71
CA TYR A 162 -9.69 8.28 -39.14
C TYR A 162 -8.38 8.41 -39.95
N PRO A 163 -7.86 9.62 -40.17
CA PRO A 163 -6.66 9.83 -40.99
C PRO A 163 -5.42 9.23 -40.31
N HIS A 164 -4.69 8.41 -41.04
CA HIS A 164 -3.40 7.85 -40.63
C HIS A 164 -2.35 8.96 -40.39
N CYS A 165 -1.73 8.96 -39.21
CA CYS A 165 -0.38 9.51 -39.02
C CYS A 165 0.66 8.45 -39.44
N PRO A 166 1.71 8.82 -40.19
CA PRO A 166 2.72 7.87 -40.65
C PRO A 166 3.78 7.68 -39.56
N TYR A 167 3.96 6.45 -39.09
CA TYR A 167 5.21 6.03 -38.45
C TYR A 167 5.67 4.71 -39.07
N PRO A 168 6.98 4.54 -39.30
CA PRO A 168 7.50 3.41 -40.05
C PRO A 168 7.39 2.13 -39.24
N SER A 169 6.94 1.09 -39.94
CA SER A 169 6.80 -0.27 -39.44
C SER A 169 8.17 -0.87 -39.13
N ARG A 170 8.34 -1.38 -37.92
CA ARG A 170 9.40 -2.35 -37.60
C ARG A 170 8.73 -3.69 -37.30
N SER A 171 8.78 -4.54 -38.32
CA SER A 171 8.50 -5.98 -38.25
C SER A 171 9.35 -6.64 -37.15
N GLY A 172 8.72 -7.53 -36.38
CA GLY A 172 9.40 -8.34 -35.37
C GLY A 172 8.43 -8.93 -34.35
N SER A 173 7.83 -10.05 -34.73
CA SER A 173 6.98 -10.97 -33.95
C SER A 173 7.38 -11.15 -32.48
N HIS A 174 6.45 -10.83 -31.55
CA HIS A 174 6.45 -11.36 -30.19
C HIS A 174 5.04 -11.80 -29.77
N ILE A 175 5.00 -13.03 -29.29
CA ILE A 175 3.90 -13.77 -28.67
C ILE A 175 3.29 -12.91 -27.55
N LEU A 176 2.01 -12.56 -27.65
CA LEU A 176 1.29 -11.92 -26.55
C LEU A 176 0.72 -13.00 -25.64
N SER A 177 1.51 -13.34 -24.62
CA SER A 177 1.00 -13.81 -23.33
C SER A 177 0.07 -12.75 -22.76
N TYR A 178 -1.11 -13.16 -22.35
CA TYR A 178 -2.06 -12.32 -21.63
C TYR A 178 -1.40 -11.68 -20.40
N PRO A 179 -1.58 -10.37 -20.15
CA PRO A 179 -1.10 -9.77 -18.92
C PRO A 179 -2.01 -10.24 -17.79
N THR A 180 -1.44 -11.01 -16.86
CA THR A 180 -2.01 -11.22 -15.53
C THR A 180 -2.35 -9.86 -14.91
N PRO A 181 -3.53 -9.69 -14.29
CA PRO A 181 -3.80 -8.48 -13.55
C PRO A 181 -2.81 -8.43 -12.37
N TYR A 182 -1.87 -7.51 -12.47
CA TYR A 182 -0.98 -7.12 -11.39
C TYR A 182 -1.87 -6.67 -10.22
N ILE A 183 -2.07 -7.55 -9.24
CA ILE A 183 -2.57 -7.16 -7.93
C ILE A 183 -1.44 -6.35 -7.32
N PRO A 184 -1.59 -5.03 -7.12
CA PRO A 184 -0.59 -4.30 -6.38
C PRO A 184 -0.67 -4.83 -4.96
N GLN A 185 0.35 -5.57 -4.53
CA GLN A 185 0.52 -5.97 -3.14
C GLN A 185 0.92 -4.73 -2.33
N TYR A 186 0.03 -3.74 -2.24
CA TYR A 186 0.10 -2.72 -1.21
C TYR A 186 -0.63 -3.26 0.00
N ALA A 187 -0.07 -4.32 0.60
CA ALA A 187 -0.22 -4.45 2.03
C ALA A 187 0.35 -3.15 2.62
N PRO A 188 -0.38 -2.41 3.48
CA PRO A 188 0.18 -1.27 4.17
C PRO A 188 1.27 -1.80 5.10
N THR A 189 2.50 -1.83 4.62
CA THR A 189 3.65 -2.15 5.44
C THR A 189 3.78 -1.04 6.46
N LEU A 190 3.58 -1.40 7.73
CA LEU A 190 3.99 -0.56 8.84
C LEU A 190 5.46 -0.18 8.61
N PRO A 191 5.85 1.09 8.77
CA PRO A 191 7.27 1.44 8.79
C PRO A 191 7.90 0.65 9.93
N GLU A 192 8.81 -0.28 9.59
CA GLU A 192 9.59 -1.01 10.57
C GLU A 192 10.27 -0.01 11.50
N ARG A 193 9.96 -0.15 12.78
CA ARG A 193 10.63 0.61 13.84
C ARG A 193 12.07 0.11 13.90
N PRO A 194 13.10 0.97 13.76
CA PRO A 194 14.44 0.56 14.13
C PRO A 194 14.42 0.15 15.60
N LEU A 195 14.80 -1.09 15.91
CA LEU A 195 15.04 -1.53 17.27
C LEU A 195 16.14 -0.65 17.84
N THR A 196 15.76 0.36 18.62
CA THR A 196 16.71 1.16 19.40
C THR A 196 17.26 0.25 20.48
N SER A 197 18.53 -0.12 20.33
CA SER A 197 19.31 -0.77 21.38
C SER A 197 19.24 0.08 22.65
N ALA A 198 18.97 -0.59 23.78
CA ALA A 198 18.96 -0.01 25.11
C ALA A 198 20.30 0.67 25.46
N PRO A 199 20.30 1.68 26.36
CA PRO A 199 21.52 2.38 26.76
C PRO A 199 22.43 1.46 27.59
N ARG A 200 23.68 1.28 27.15
CA ARG A 200 24.74 0.68 27.98
C ARG A 200 25.30 1.72 28.95
N PRO A 201 25.69 1.32 30.18
CA PRO A 201 26.26 2.24 31.15
C PRO A 201 27.67 2.66 30.72
N ALA A 202 28.00 3.91 31.03
CA ALA A 202 29.28 4.52 30.75
C ALA A 202 30.43 3.75 31.41
N SER A 203 31.43 3.40 30.61
CA SER A 203 32.75 2.99 31.08
C SER A 203 33.79 3.98 30.55
N SER A 204 34.41 4.66 31.51
CA SER A 204 35.60 5.51 31.43
C SER A 204 36.68 5.01 30.46
N CYS A 205 37.16 5.91 29.58
CA CYS A 205 38.57 6.14 29.21
C CYS A 205 38.57 7.31 28.21
N SER A 206 38.91 8.53 28.64
CA SER A 206 40.25 9.12 28.43
C SER A 206 40.67 9.05 26.96
N ASP A 207 40.46 10.14 26.21
CA ASP A 207 41.52 10.83 25.46
C ASP A 207 40.90 11.98 24.66
N TRP A 208 41.16 13.20 25.17
CA TRP A 208 40.88 14.44 24.48
C TRP A 208 41.92 14.63 23.38
N LEU A 209 41.47 14.74 22.13
CA LEU A 209 42.26 15.34 21.04
C LEU A 209 41.54 16.60 20.53
N PRO A 210 42.23 17.74 20.36
CA PRO A 210 41.60 19.00 19.95
C PRO A 210 41.28 19.02 18.45
N CYS A 211 40.07 19.42 18.08
CA CYS A 211 39.72 19.74 16.69
C CYS A 211 40.44 21.04 16.25
N PRO A 212 41.14 21.06 15.09
CA PRO A 212 41.66 22.29 14.52
C PRO A 212 40.51 23.18 14.01
N TRP A 213 40.65 24.47 14.23
CA TRP A 213 39.69 25.51 13.85
C TRP A 213 39.32 25.45 12.37
N ALA A 214 38.06 25.76 12.04
CA ALA A 214 37.60 26.02 10.68
C ALA A 214 37.11 27.48 10.60
N PRO A 215 37.49 28.25 9.55
CA PRO A 215 37.14 29.66 9.45
C PRO A 215 35.67 29.87 9.03
N PRO A 216 35.07 31.05 9.30
CA PRO A 216 33.66 31.31 9.03
C PRO A 216 33.41 31.54 7.54
N THR A 217 32.47 30.78 6.96
CA THR A 217 31.94 31.04 5.62
C THR A 217 30.87 32.13 5.66
N LYS A 218 30.94 33.08 4.73
CA LYS A 218 30.06 34.25 4.60
C LYS A 218 28.59 33.84 4.36
N PRO A 219 27.60 34.66 4.77
CA PRO A 219 26.19 34.33 4.62
C PRO A 219 25.76 34.42 3.16
N LEU A 220 25.15 33.35 2.64
CA LEU A 220 24.52 33.33 1.33
C LEU A 220 23.09 33.87 1.49
N SER A 221 22.89 35.12 1.09
CA SER A 221 21.57 35.72 0.91
C SER A 221 20.80 34.96 -0.16
N LYS A 222 19.70 34.31 0.23
CA LYS A 222 18.67 33.83 -0.70
C LYS A 222 17.33 34.43 -0.31
N THR A 223 16.90 35.35 -1.16
CA THR A 223 15.60 36.01 -1.22
C THR A 223 14.47 34.96 -1.24
N LEU A 224 13.57 35.00 -0.25
CA LEU A 224 12.34 34.21 -0.26
C LEU A 224 11.19 35.12 -0.68
N HIS A 225 10.61 34.86 -1.86
CA HIS A 225 9.31 35.44 -2.25
C HIS A 225 8.17 34.70 -1.52
N PRO A 226 7.07 35.40 -1.17
CA PRO A 226 5.99 34.84 -0.39
C PRO A 226 5.00 34.12 -1.30
N ASN A 227 4.54 32.93 -0.90
CA ASN A 227 3.30 32.40 -1.43
C ASN A 227 2.43 31.81 -0.31
N THR A 228 1.15 32.09 -0.46
CA THR A 228 0.10 32.19 0.56
C THR A 228 -0.75 30.94 0.56
N ALA A 229 -1.07 30.38 1.74
CA ALA A 229 -2.42 29.88 2.09
C ALA A 229 -2.44 29.36 3.55
N PRO A 230 -3.44 29.74 4.37
CA PRO A 230 -3.60 29.27 5.73
C PRO A 230 -4.56 28.07 5.80
N TYR A 231 -4.21 27.02 6.55
CA TYR A 231 -5.20 26.08 7.08
C TYR A 231 -5.02 25.97 8.60
N PRO A 232 -6.05 26.27 9.41
CA PRO A 232 -6.01 26.05 10.83
C PRO A 232 -6.53 24.64 11.13
N ALA A 233 -5.71 23.79 11.75
CA ALA A 233 -6.20 22.61 12.46
C ALA A 233 -6.06 22.90 13.95
N ARG A 234 -7.13 23.43 14.53
CA ARG A 234 -7.27 23.68 15.96
C ARG A 234 -7.39 22.32 16.65
N CYS A 235 -6.35 21.90 17.37
CA CYS A 235 -6.45 20.78 18.30
C CYS A 235 -7.22 21.27 19.52
N GLU A 236 -8.54 21.05 19.55
CA GLU A 236 -9.33 21.31 20.74
C GLU A 236 -8.94 20.31 21.82
N HIS A 237 -8.30 20.83 22.88
CA HIS A 237 -8.09 20.09 24.11
C HIS A 237 -9.44 19.95 24.80
N SER A 238 -10.02 18.76 24.71
CA SER A 238 -11.17 18.38 25.55
C SER A 238 -10.67 18.23 26.99
N MET A 239 -10.71 19.32 27.77
CA MET A 239 -10.69 19.22 29.22
C MET A 239 -12.08 18.80 29.68
N ALA A 240 -12.21 17.51 29.99
CA ALA A 240 -13.33 17.02 30.80
C ALA A 240 -13.17 17.60 32.22
N SER A 241 -13.95 18.64 32.52
CA SER A 241 -14.11 19.14 33.89
C SER A 241 -14.95 18.13 34.66
N SER A 242 -14.33 17.49 35.65
CA SER A 242 -15.05 16.80 36.72
C SER A 242 -15.65 17.84 37.66
N TYR A 243 -16.96 17.82 37.85
CA TYR A 243 -17.67 18.11 39.09
C TYR A 243 -19.03 17.41 39.05
#